data_AF-A0AAW1LRR1-F1
#
_entry.id   AF-A0AAW1LRR1-F1
#
_cell.length_a   1.000
_cell.length_b   1.000
_cell.length_c   1.000
_cell.angle_alpha   90.00
_cell.angle_beta   90.00
_cell.angle_gamma   90.00
#
_symmetry.space_group_name_H-M   'P 1'
#
loop_
_entity.id
_entity.type
_entity.pdbx_description
1 polymer ?
#
loop_
_entity_poly.entity_id
_entity_poly.type
_entity_poly.pdbx_seq_one_letter_code
_entity_poly.pdbx_strand_id
1 'polypeptide(L)'
;MLVYELLYLWNTLPSCTNENLHVIIDDCEKAVNMNCEPTIGLAKLIEGSCLCILRRFNDGMLKFRECLEQRKNESYTSTDAHVSAFAQYELGLLLVRVDETLSEGKKLLQLVAYNYKDYDFEQRLSVRVHAILKNL
;
A
#
# COMPACT_ATOMS: atom_id res chain seq x y z
N MET A 1 14.31 7.44 -6.36
CA MET A 1 15.33 6.59 -5.72
C MET A 1 14.68 5.55 -4.79
N LEU A 2 13.77 5.93 -3.89
CA LEU A 2 13.04 5.01 -2.97
C LEU A 2 12.11 3.97 -3.65
N VAL A 3 11.60 4.26 -4.86
CA VAL A 3 10.67 3.37 -5.58
C VAL A 3 11.30 2.03 -5.98
N TYR A 4 12.56 2.02 -6.40
CA TYR A 4 13.24 0.77 -6.81
C TYR A 4 13.50 -0.12 -5.60
N GLU A 5 13.83 0.46 -4.45
CA GLU A 5 14.02 -0.26 -3.19
C GLU A 5 12.70 -0.86 -2.71
N LEU A 6 11.59 -0.12 -2.84
CA LEU A 6 10.25 -0.62 -2.49
C LEU A 6 9.80 -1.78 -3.38
N LEU A 7 10.12 -1.76 -4.68
CA LEU A 7 9.78 -2.84 -5.62
C LEU A 7 10.63 -4.10 -5.43
N TYR A 8 11.92 -3.94 -5.11
CA TYR A 8 12.73 -5.08 -4.69
C TYR A 8 12.16 -5.65 -3.40
N LEU A 9 11.88 -4.79 -2.42
CA LEU A 9 11.28 -5.20 -1.15
C LEU A 9 9.96 -5.94 -1.36
N TRP A 10 9.03 -5.45 -2.18
CA TRP A 10 7.74 -6.11 -2.45
C TRP A 10 7.84 -7.44 -3.19
N ASN A 11 8.79 -7.58 -4.13
CA ASN A 11 9.02 -8.88 -4.77
C ASN A 11 9.73 -9.87 -3.84
N THR A 12 10.57 -9.39 -2.91
CA THR A 12 11.32 -10.23 -1.97
C THR A 12 10.59 -10.50 -0.66
N LEU A 13 9.69 -9.62 -0.24
CA LEU A 13 8.95 -9.67 1.02
C LEU A 13 8.18 -10.99 1.17
N PRO A 14 7.46 -11.50 0.15
CA PRO A 14 6.82 -12.80 0.23
C PRO A 14 7.78 -13.98 0.38
N SER A 15 9.07 -13.78 0.07
CA SER A 15 10.14 -14.78 0.23
C SER A 15 10.86 -14.67 1.58
N CYS A 16 10.56 -13.65 2.40
CA CYS A 16 11.10 -13.51 3.74
C CYS A 16 10.51 -14.55 4.70
N THR A 17 11.29 -14.98 5.68
CA THR A 17 10.79 -15.81 6.78
C THR A 17 9.89 -14.99 7.71
N ASN A 18 9.06 -15.67 8.52
CA ASN A 18 8.19 -14.99 9.49
C ASN A 18 9.01 -14.13 10.47
N GLU A 19 10.18 -14.61 10.89
CA GLU A 19 11.08 -13.89 11.80
C GLU A 19 11.56 -12.57 11.17
N ASN A 20 11.97 -12.60 9.90
CA ASN A 20 12.40 -11.40 9.19
C ASN A 20 11.24 -10.42 8.99
N LEU A 21 10.03 -10.91 8.73
CA LEU A 21 8.84 -10.07 8.63
C LEU A 21 8.52 -9.37 9.97
N HIS A 22 8.68 -10.06 11.10
CA HIS A 22 8.52 -9.45 12.42
C HIS A 22 9.58 -8.38 12.71
N VAL A 23 10.84 -8.59 12.30
CA VAL A 23 11.89 -7.57 12.42
C VAL A 23 11.55 -6.33 11.59
N ILE A 24 11.09 -6.51 10.35
CA ILE A 24 10.69 -5.38 9.48
C ILE A 24 9.53 -4.59 10.10
N ILE A 25 8.55 -5.28 10.70
CA ILE A 25 7.42 -4.63 11.40
C ILE A 25 7.95 -3.76 12.57
N ASP A 26 8.81 -4.31 13.43
CA ASP A 26 9.38 -3.59 14.58
C ASP A 26 10.21 -2.35 14.14
N ASP A 27 10.95 -2.46 13.04
CA ASP A 27 11.68 -1.32 12.47
C ASP A 27 10.75 -0.25 11.89
N CYS A 28 9.64 -0.64 11.26
CA CYS A 28 8.62 0.28 10.77
C CYS A 28 7.93 1.03 11.93
N GLU A 29 7.62 0.34 13.02
CA GLU A 29 7.01 0.95 14.22
C GLU A 29 7.94 2.01 14.83
N LYS A 30 9.25 1.76 14.85
CA LYS A 30 10.25 2.73 15.35
C LYS A 30 10.39 3.95 14.44
N ALA A 31 10.24 3.78 13.13
CA ALA A 31 10.36 4.86 12.14
C ALA A 31 9.27 5.94 12.29
N VAL A 32 8.13 5.61 12.92
CA VAL A 32 7.03 6.56 13.16
C VAL A 32 7.46 7.77 13.99
N ASN A 33 8.51 7.63 14.82
CA ASN A 33 9.04 8.73 15.65
C ASN A 33 9.72 9.85 14.84
N MET A 34 9.95 9.67 13.53
CA MET A 34 10.66 10.65 12.70
C MET A 34 9.79 11.82 12.21
N ASN A 35 8.44 11.74 12.30
CA ASN A 35 7.49 12.81 11.92
C ASN A 35 7.74 13.48 10.55
N CYS A 36 8.22 12.70 9.57
CA CYS A 36 8.61 13.19 8.25
C CYS A 36 8.01 12.31 7.14
N GLU A 37 7.28 12.91 6.19
CA GLU A 37 6.85 12.23 4.96
C GLU A 37 7.99 12.21 3.93
N PRO A 38 8.11 11.16 3.10
CA PRO A 38 7.23 9.98 2.98
C PRO A 38 7.44 8.88 4.02
N THR A 39 8.39 9.03 4.95
CA THR A 39 8.88 7.94 5.79
C THR A 39 7.78 7.27 6.62
N ILE A 40 6.86 8.04 7.22
CA ILE A 40 5.78 7.46 8.04
C ILE A 40 4.79 6.69 7.16
N GLY A 41 4.31 7.30 6.07
CA GLY A 41 3.42 6.59 5.15
C GLY A 41 4.06 5.33 4.59
N LEU A 42 5.34 5.40 4.24
CA LEU A 42 6.10 4.27 3.74
C LEU A 42 6.22 3.14 4.78
N ALA A 43 6.55 3.49 6.03
CA ALA A 43 6.62 2.52 7.12
C ALA A 43 5.29 1.79 7.31
N LYS A 44 4.17 2.52 7.34
CA LYS A 44 2.82 1.95 7.45
C LYS A 44 2.45 1.05 6.26
N LEU A 45 2.83 1.44 5.05
CA LEU A 45 2.64 0.62 3.85
C LEU A 45 3.40 -0.70 3.93
N ILE A 46 4.68 -0.66 4.33
CA ILE A 46 5.52 -1.86 4.47
C ILE A 46 5.00 -2.75 5.58
N GLU A 47 4.66 -2.17 6.74
CA GLU A 47 4.08 -2.87 7.88
C GLU A 47 2.79 -3.61 7.49
N GLY A 48 1.87 -2.91 6.82
CA GLY A 48 0.62 -3.50 6.33
C GLY A 48 0.86 -4.65 5.34
N SER A 49 1.86 -4.52 4.47
CA SER A 49 2.26 -5.57 3.53
C SER A 49 2.80 -6.81 4.26
N CYS A 50 3.67 -6.62 5.25
CA CYS A 50 4.20 -7.72 6.08
C CYS A 50 3.09 -8.45 6.83
N LEU A 51 2.17 -7.71 7.44
CA LEU A 51 1.01 -8.27 8.14
C LEU A 51 0.12 -9.10 7.20
N CYS A 52 -0.08 -8.65 5.95
CA CYS A 52 -0.82 -9.42 4.96
C CYS A 52 -0.12 -10.73 4.55
N ILE A 53 1.22 -10.71 4.43
CA ILE A 53 2.01 -11.94 4.18
C ILE A 53 1.89 -12.92 5.35
N LEU A 54 1.89 -12.39 6.59
CA LEU A 54 1.63 -13.15 7.82
C LEU A 54 0.15 -13.55 8.00
N ARG A 55 -0.72 -13.31 7.01
CA ARG A 55 -2.18 -13.57 7.03
C ARG A 55 -2.96 -12.80 8.12
N ARG A 56 -2.37 -11.74 8.68
CA ARG A 56 -3.01 -10.81 9.62
C ARG A 56 -3.71 -9.67 8.86
N PHE A 57 -4.69 -10.03 8.04
CA PHE A 57 -5.31 -9.09 7.07
C PHE A 57 -5.98 -7.89 7.74
N ASN A 58 -6.68 -8.07 8.86
CA ASN A 58 -7.33 -6.96 9.57
C ASN A 58 -6.33 -5.92 10.05
N ASP A 59 -5.20 -6.36 10.60
CA ASP A 59 -4.12 -5.47 11.04
C ASP A 59 -3.47 -4.79 9.83
N GLY A 60 -3.25 -5.52 8.75
CA GLY A 60 -2.74 -4.96 7.50
C GLY A 60 -3.65 -3.86 6.92
N MET A 61 -4.96 -4.10 6.91
CA MET A 61 -5.96 -3.11 6.49
C MET A 61 -5.92 -1.86 7.35
N LEU A 62 -5.78 -2.00 8.68
CA LEU A 62 -5.64 -0.87 9.58
C LEU A 62 -4.41 -0.03 9.22
N LYS A 63 -3.26 -0.66 8.99
CA LYS A 63 -2.02 0.05 8.60
C LYS A 63 -2.13 0.76 7.25
N PHE A 64 -2.81 0.16 6.27
CA PHE A 64 -3.09 0.87 5.01
C PHE A 64 -4.00 2.09 5.22
N ARG A 65 -5.05 1.98 6.06
CA ARG A 65 -5.90 3.13 6.40
C ARG A 65 -5.10 4.24 7.10
N GLU A 66 -4.25 3.87 8.04
CA GLU A 66 -3.37 4.82 8.74
C GLU A 66 -2.35 5.49 7.80
N CYS A 67 -1.87 4.77 6.77
CA CYS A 67 -1.00 5.32 5.73
C CYS A 67 -1.74 6.40 4.92
N LEU A 68 -2.99 6.11 4.53
CA LEU A 68 -3.79 7.04 3.74
C LEU A 68 -4.22 8.27 4.53
N GLU A 69 -4.58 8.09 5.81
CA GLU A 69 -4.91 9.21 6.69
C GLU A 69 -3.71 10.13 6.92
N GLN A 70 -2.53 9.53 7.13
CA GLN A 70 -1.27 10.26 7.27
C GLN A 70 -0.96 11.10 6.01
N ARG A 71 -1.21 10.54 4.82
CA ARG A 71 -0.89 11.15 3.53
C ARG A 71 -2.09 11.83 2.86
N LYS A 72 -3.16 12.14 3.59
CA LYS A 72 -4.42 12.65 3.01
C LYS A 72 -4.29 14.00 2.29
N ASN A 73 -3.29 14.80 2.66
CA ASN A 73 -3.05 16.12 2.09
C ASN A 73 -2.04 16.08 0.94
N GLU A 74 -1.44 14.92 0.66
CA GLU A 74 -0.46 14.77 -0.42
C GLU A 74 -1.14 14.71 -1.79
N SER A 75 -0.50 15.34 -2.79
CA SER A 75 -1.02 15.33 -4.16
C SER A 75 -0.88 13.95 -4.81
N TYR A 76 -1.84 13.57 -5.66
CA TYR A 76 -1.74 12.39 -6.53
C TYR A 76 -0.56 12.46 -7.52
N THR A 77 0.01 13.65 -7.72
CA THR A 77 1.17 13.90 -8.59
C THR A 77 2.45 14.17 -7.81
N SER A 78 2.46 13.95 -6.49
CA SER A 78 3.68 14.12 -5.68
C SER A 78 4.74 13.08 -6.08
N THR A 79 6.02 13.41 -5.88
CA THR A 79 7.13 12.51 -6.24
C THR A 79 7.09 11.16 -5.49
N ASP A 80 6.39 11.14 -4.36
CA ASP A 80 6.18 10.00 -3.47
C ASP A 80 4.72 9.47 -3.52
N ALA A 81 3.93 9.87 -4.52
CA ALA A 81 2.52 9.49 -4.65
C ALA A 81 2.31 7.97 -4.77
N HIS A 82 3.35 7.23 -5.18
CA HIS A 82 3.37 5.77 -5.18
C HIS A 82 3.01 5.18 -3.80
N VAL A 83 3.42 5.80 -2.69
CA VAL A 83 3.09 5.31 -1.34
C VAL A 83 1.58 5.26 -1.13
N SER A 84 0.88 6.36 -1.44
CA SER A 84 -0.57 6.44 -1.34
C SER A 84 -1.24 5.52 -2.38
N ALA A 85 -0.73 5.46 -3.61
CA ALA A 85 -1.26 4.62 -4.68
C ALA A 85 -1.25 3.13 -4.31
N PHE A 86 -0.11 2.63 -3.81
CA PHE A 86 0.04 1.25 -3.40
C PHE A 86 -0.80 0.93 -2.15
N ALA A 87 -0.88 1.83 -1.17
CA ALA A 87 -1.74 1.64 -0.01
C ALA A 87 -3.22 1.56 -0.39
N GLN A 88 -3.71 2.40 -1.31
CA GLN A 88 -5.07 2.33 -1.83
C GLN A 88 -5.31 1.05 -2.64
N TYR A 89 -4.33 0.62 -3.43
CA TYR A 89 -4.42 -0.62 -4.19
C TYR A 89 -4.55 -1.85 -3.28
N GLU A 90 -3.66 -2.02 -2.30
CA GLU A 90 -3.67 -3.17 -1.38
C GLU A 90 -4.91 -3.17 -0.50
N LEU A 91 -5.30 -2.01 0.06
CA LEU A 91 -6.54 -1.90 0.82
C LEU A 91 -7.75 -2.22 -0.05
N GLY A 92 -7.79 -1.69 -1.29
CA GLY A 92 -8.83 -1.99 -2.27
C GLY A 92 -8.94 -3.48 -2.54
N LEU A 93 -7.83 -4.17 -2.75
CA LEU A 93 -7.76 -5.62 -2.97
C LEU A 93 -8.34 -6.44 -1.80
N LEU A 94 -8.11 -6.01 -0.57
CA LEU A 94 -8.63 -6.69 0.62
C LEU A 94 -10.14 -6.43 0.77
N LEU A 95 -10.58 -5.19 0.59
CA LEU A 95 -11.99 -4.80 0.75
C LEU A 95 -12.91 -5.42 -0.30
N VAL A 96 -12.45 -5.64 -1.53
CA VAL A 96 -13.29 -6.28 -2.57
C VAL A 96 -13.52 -7.77 -2.34
N ARG A 97 -12.87 -8.40 -1.35
CA ARG A 97 -13.08 -9.82 -1.01
C ARG A 97 -14.28 -10.05 -0.08
N VAL A 98 -14.86 -8.97 0.45
CA VAL A 98 -15.94 -9.01 1.45
C VAL A 98 -17.07 -8.15 0.90
N ASP A 99 -18.28 -8.72 0.82
CA ASP A 99 -19.43 -8.07 0.18
C ASP A 99 -19.79 -6.73 0.84
N GLU A 100 -19.69 -6.66 2.17
CA GLU A 100 -19.98 -5.46 2.97
C GLU A 100 -19.04 -4.29 2.61
N THR A 101 -17.80 -4.58 2.22
CA THR A 101 -16.77 -3.57 1.89
C THR A 101 -16.49 -3.44 0.39
N LEU A 102 -17.18 -4.21 -0.46
CA LEU A 102 -16.96 -4.25 -1.90
C LEU A 102 -17.03 -2.87 -2.56
N SER A 103 -18.05 -2.07 -2.19
CA SER A 103 -18.24 -0.71 -2.73
C SER A 103 -17.08 0.22 -2.38
N GLU A 104 -16.58 0.13 -1.15
CA GLU A 104 -15.41 0.89 -0.70
C GLU A 104 -14.15 0.47 -1.47
N GLY A 105 -13.92 -0.84 -1.58
CA GLY A 105 -12.78 -1.39 -2.32
C GLY A 105 -12.78 -0.97 -3.79
N LYS A 106 -13.95 -1.03 -4.46
CA LYS A 106 -14.12 -0.56 -5.85
C LYS A 106 -13.75 0.93 -6.00
N LYS A 107 -14.19 1.79 -5.07
CA LYS A 107 -13.86 3.22 -5.10
C LYS A 107 -12.37 3.47 -4.97
N LEU A 108 -11.68 2.79 -4.04
CA LEU A 108 -10.23 2.92 -3.89
C LEU A 108 -9.49 2.50 -5.16
N LEU A 109 -9.85 1.36 -5.75
CA LEU A 109 -9.26 0.89 -7.00
C LEU A 109 -9.51 1.88 -8.15
N GLN A 110 -10.69 2.48 -8.24
CA GLN A 110 -10.98 3.54 -9.23
C GLN A 110 -10.11 4.78 -9.02
N LEU A 111 -9.92 5.23 -7.78
CA LEU A 111 -9.00 6.35 -7.49
C LEU A 111 -7.59 6.06 -7.99
N VAL A 112 -7.11 4.82 -7.78
CA VAL A 112 -5.79 4.40 -8.29
C VAL A 112 -5.72 4.45 -9.82
N ALA A 113 -6.75 3.98 -10.52
CA ALA A 113 -6.78 3.96 -11.98
C ALA A 113 -6.82 5.35 -12.64
N TYR A 114 -7.46 6.33 -12.00
CA TYR A 114 -7.77 7.61 -12.64
C TYR A 114 -6.97 8.81 -12.12
N ASN A 115 -6.51 8.77 -10.87
CA ASN A 115 -5.96 9.97 -10.22
C ASN A 115 -4.43 9.98 -10.14
N TYR A 116 -3.78 8.82 -9.95
CA TYR A 116 -2.33 8.77 -9.91
C TYR A 116 -1.77 8.68 -11.31
N LYS A 117 -1.00 9.69 -11.69
CA LYS A 117 -0.40 9.83 -13.02
C LYS A 117 1.04 10.26 -12.90
N ASP A 118 1.83 9.95 -13.92
CA ASP A 118 3.18 10.47 -14.11
C ASP A 118 4.17 10.09 -12.98
N TYR A 119 3.90 9.01 -12.26
CA TYR A 119 4.80 8.41 -11.28
C TYR A 119 5.36 7.08 -11.80
N ASP A 120 6.56 6.72 -11.33
CA ASP A 120 7.18 5.44 -11.66
C ASP A 120 6.23 4.28 -11.32
N PHE A 121 6.03 3.34 -12.26
CA PHE A 121 5.16 2.15 -12.14
C PHE A 121 3.64 2.36 -12.25
N GLU A 122 3.17 3.58 -12.58
CA GLU A 122 1.75 3.84 -12.89
C GLU A 122 1.14 2.79 -13.84
N GLN A 123 1.80 2.55 -14.98
CA GLN A 123 1.30 1.61 -15.98
C GLN A 123 1.12 0.20 -15.41
N ARG A 124 2.03 -0.24 -14.53
CA ARG A 124 1.99 -1.58 -13.93
C ARG A 124 0.84 -1.71 -12.93
N LEU A 125 0.66 -0.69 -12.09
CA LEU A 125 -0.42 -0.65 -11.12
C LEU A 125 -1.78 -0.52 -11.82
N SER A 126 -1.86 0.37 -12.81
CA SER A 126 -3.06 0.61 -13.62
C SER A 126 -3.52 -0.67 -14.34
N VAL A 127 -2.63 -1.42 -14.99
CA VAL A 127 -2.99 -2.71 -15.63
C VAL A 127 -3.59 -3.69 -14.63
N ARG A 128 -3.00 -3.82 -13.43
CA ARG A 128 -3.53 -4.71 -12.37
C ARG A 128 -4.91 -4.26 -11.92
N VAL A 129 -5.08 -2.97 -11.65
CA VAL A 129 -6.37 -2.37 -11.24
C VAL A 129 -7.46 -2.63 -12.29
N HIS A 130 -7.18 -2.37 -13.57
CA HIS A 130 -8.14 -2.62 -14.65
C HIS A 130 -8.53 -4.09 -14.77
N ALA A 131 -7.56 -5.01 -14.60
CA ALA A 131 -7.84 -6.45 -14.60
C ALA A 131 -8.76 -6.85 -13.44
N ILE A 132 -8.57 -6.27 -12.24
CA ILE A 132 -9.44 -6.52 -11.09
C ILE A 132 -10.83 -5.96 -11.35
N LEU A 133 -10.95 -4.68 -11.71
CA LEU A 133 -12.23 -4.01 -11.92
C LEU A 133 -13.10 -4.68 -12.99
N LYS A 134 -12.49 -5.28 -14.02
CA LYS A 134 -13.21 -6.05 -15.05
C LYS A 134 -13.84 -7.34 -14.53
N ASN A 135 -13.29 -7.92 -13.45
CA ASN A 135 -13.70 -9.21 -12.89
C ASN A 135 -14.60 -9.07 -11.64
N LEU A 136 -14.94 -7.84 -11.24
CA LEU A 136 -15.83 -7.52 -10.10
C LEU A 136 -17.22 -7.06 -10.56
#